data_AF-A0A9P8AHA0-F1
#
_entry.id   AF-A0A9P8AHA0-F1
#
_cell.length_a   1.000
_cell.length_b   1.000
_cell.length_c   1.000
_cell.angle_alpha   90.00
_cell.angle_beta   90.00
_cell.angle_gamma   90.00
#
_symmetry.space_group_name_H-M   'P 1'
#
loop_
_entity.id
_entity.type
_entity.pdbx_description
1 polymer ?
#
loop_
_entity_poly.entity_id
_entity_poly.type
_entity_poly.pdbx_seq_one_letter_code
_entity_poly.pdbx_strand_id
1 'polypeptide(L)'
;MNDETTLNAVSFANILAGVERMRQQYGTSEQNTTNNQVQPETIKERPRRKRGPQEGAHIGNNSNTEGSITVEGNTTNPSTDQMHNRPMNRRRDGRMMGRIQGPSEILVAKSQKGNPLFKSPLMKTASWRFDDTILSDYYISPTIQFLFLSLKYYKLRPEYIWRRIKNLRQGTSTLADSLKDSVLRILLAVVDIDSHQDVLCKLLDICIKNDMTLVVAWSFEEAGNYIVFAKRLDTAPAKRKRIEGVKATDYHSVFVDSITSVPRINKSDAANLIGACSSVKEIVVQSCVPEDQSRLSNISGIGNVKVQNLRRVVSEPFIYNKEYGDMQL
;
A
#
# COMPACT_ATOMS: atom_id res chain seq x y z
N MET A 1 34.44 44.38 -29.15
CA MET A 1 33.27 43.57 -28.79
C MET A 1 33.63 42.88 -27.48
N ASN A 2 33.59 43.63 -26.38
CA ASN A 2 34.10 43.26 -25.06
C ASN A 2 32.99 43.60 -24.06
N ASP A 3 32.20 42.64 -23.57
CA ASP A 3 31.22 42.89 -22.49
C ASP A 3 30.70 41.64 -21.74
N GLU A 4 31.41 40.49 -21.76
CA GLU A 4 30.99 39.29 -20.99
C GLU A 4 31.83 39.02 -19.72
N THR A 5 33.00 39.64 -19.57
CA THR A 5 33.87 39.42 -18.40
C THR A 5 33.53 40.31 -17.20
N THR A 6 32.90 41.46 -17.41
CA THR A 6 32.50 42.41 -16.35
C THR A 6 31.26 41.95 -15.59
N LEU A 7 30.31 41.31 -16.27
CA LEU A 7 29.06 40.80 -15.68
C LEU A 7 29.29 39.66 -14.67
N ASN A 8 30.33 38.84 -14.88
CA ASN A 8 30.66 37.71 -13.99
C ASN A 8 31.44 38.14 -12.73
N ALA A 9 32.26 39.19 -12.83
CA ALA A 9 33.06 39.68 -11.70
C ALA A 9 32.19 40.38 -10.63
N VAL A 10 31.19 41.16 -11.04
CA VAL A 10 30.25 41.84 -10.13
C VAL A 10 29.34 40.85 -9.40
N SER A 11 28.96 39.76 -10.06
CA SER A 11 28.10 38.71 -9.48
C SER A 11 28.81 37.96 -8.34
N PHE A 12 30.09 37.60 -8.52
CA PHE A 12 30.88 36.94 -7.48
C PHE A 12 31.15 37.82 -6.25
N ALA A 13 31.39 39.12 -6.46
CA ALA A 13 31.57 40.07 -5.36
C ALA A 13 30.32 40.20 -4.49
N ASN A 14 29.13 40.19 -5.12
CA ASN A 14 27.85 40.23 -4.40
C ASN A 14 27.58 38.93 -3.60
N ILE A 15 28.00 37.77 -4.12
CA ILE A 15 27.88 36.48 -3.42
C ILE A 15 28.80 36.46 -2.18
N LEU A 16 30.06 36.87 -2.32
CA LEU A 16 31.00 36.93 -1.19
C LEU A 16 30.52 37.89 -0.09
N ALA A 17 30.01 39.07 -0.47
CA ALA A 17 29.43 40.01 0.49
C ALA A 17 28.18 39.45 1.21
N GLY A 18 27.38 38.62 0.52
CA GLY A 18 26.24 37.94 1.13
C GLY A 18 26.64 36.87 2.15
N VAL A 19 27.69 36.09 1.85
CA VAL A 19 28.22 35.05 2.75
C VAL A 19 28.86 35.67 4.00
N GLU A 20 29.56 36.79 3.86
CA GLU A 20 30.16 37.53 4.98
C GLU A 20 29.09 38.05 5.97
N ARG A 21 27.96 38.57 5.44
CA ARG A 21 26.82 38.99 6.27
C ARG A 21 26.19 37.82 7.04
N MET A 22 26.05 36.65 6.39
CA MET A 22 25.55 35.46 7.09
C MET A 22 26.49 35.00 8.22
N ARG A 23 27.82 35.09 8.01
CA ARG A 23 28.78 34.77 9.08
C ARG A 23 28.71 35.73 10.25
N GLN A 24 28.49 37.02 10.00
CA GLN A 24 28.31 38.02 11.07
C GLN A 24 26.97 37.84 11.81
N GLN A 25 25.91 37.40 11.14
CA GLN A 25 24.61 37.14 11.76
C GLN A 25 24.58 35.91 12.67
N TYR A 26 25.46 34.93 12.46
CA TYR A 26 25.50 33.68 13.24
C TYR A 26 26.78 33.49 14.07
N GLY A 27 27.72 34.44 14.02
CA GLY A 27 29.05 34.33 14.62
C GLY A 27 29.23 34.98 16.00
N THR A 28 28.21 34.99 16.86
CA THR A 28 28.37 35.50 18.24
C THR A 28 27.71 34.59 19.27
N SER A 29 28.39 33.50 19.62
CA SER A 29 28.15 32.80 20.89
C SER A 29 29.33 31.87 21.25
N GLU A 30 30.47 32.45 21.58
CA GLU A 30 31.49 31.78 22.40
C GLU A 30 32.15 32.79 23.34
N GLN A 31 31.68 32.84 24.59
CA GLN A 31 32.50 32.98 25.81
C GLN A 31 31.65 32.51 27.01
N ASN A 32 32.01 31.38 27.61
CA ASN A 32 32.41 31.27 29.03
C ASN A 32 32.26 29.85 29.63
N THR A 33 33.43 29.25 29.83
CA THR A 33 33.93 28.64 31.08
C THR A 33 33.52 27.21 31.50
N THR A 34 34.60 26.41 31.64
CA THR A 34 34.96 25.47 32.73
C THR A 34 34.51 24.01 32.71
N ASN A 35 35.54 23.16 32.57
CA ASN A 35 35.88 21.98 33.38
C ASN A 35 34.74 21.14 33.99
N ASN A 36 34.67 19.87 33.57
CA ASN A 36 34.77 18.75 34.52
C ASN A 36 35.23 17.46 33.81
N GLN A 37 36.26 16.84 34.38
CA GLN A 37 36.67 15.46 34.13
C GLN A 37 35.68 14.49 34.77
N VAL A 38 35.24 13.43 34.07
CA VAL A 38 34.88 12.12 34.68
C VAL A 38 35.24 10.97 33.73
N GLN A 39 35.76 9.91 34.33
CA GLN A 39 36.33 8.66 33.82
C GLN A 39 35.35 7.72 33.08
N PRO A 40 35.84 6.69 32.36
CA PRO A 40 35.01 5.81 31.53
C PRO A 40 34.33 4.70 32.36
N GLU A 41 33.01 4.54 32.21
CA GLU A 41 32.27 3.41 32.80
C GLU A 41 31.99 2.29 31.80
N THR A 42 32.22 1.10 32.33
CA THR A 42 32.17 -0.25 31.77
C THR A 42 30.77 -0.69 31.33
N ILE A 43 30.69 -1.30 30.14
CA ILE A 43 29.49 -1.97 29.62
C ILE A 43 29.14 -3.18 30.50
N LYS A 44 27.98 -3.16 31.16
CA LYS A 44 27.36 -4.34 31.78
C LYS A 44 26.23 -4.87 30.89
N GLU A 45 26.42 -6.07 30.36
CA GLU A 45 25.40 -6.84 29.63
C GLU A 45 24.21 -7.22 30.52
N ARG A 46 23.01 -7.19 29.94
CA ARG A 46 21.75 -7.59 30.59
C ARG A 46 21.36 -9.02 30.16
N PRO A 47 20.93 -9.93 31.06
CA PRO A 47 20.78 -11.35 30.72
C PRO A 47 19.54 -11.67 29.88
N ARG A 48 19.74 -12.59 28.94
CA ARG A 48 18.76 -13.21 28.01
C ARG A 48 17.90 -14.24 28.76
N ARG A 49 16.57 -14.06 28.82
CA ARG A 49 15.62 -15.04 29.39
C ARG A 49 15.48 -16.27 28.48
N LYS A 50 15.79 -17.46 29.01
CA LYS A 50 15.52 -18.79 28.42
C LYS A 50 14.06 -19.20 28.62
N ARG A 51 13.43 -19.77 27.59
CA ARG A 51 12.12 -20.45 27.64
C ARG A 51 12.36 -21.96 27.75
N GLY A 52 11.72 -22.61 28.72
CA GLY A 52 11.68 -24.07 28.91
C GLY A 52 10.49 -24.72 28.19
N PRO A 53 10.39 -26.07 28.20
CA PRO A 53 9.70 -26.89 27.20
C PRO A 53 8.23 -27.21 27.55
N GLN A 54 7.43 -27.55 26.52
CA GLN A 54 6.08 -28.09 26.65
C GLN A 54 6.00 -29.47 25.98
N GLU A 55 5.50 -30.47 26.73
CA GLU A 55 5.15 -31.80 26.27
C GLU A 55 3.61 -31.97 26.18
N GLY A 56 3.16 -32.64 25.11
CA GLY A 56 2.14 -33.70 25.09
C GLY A 56 0.65 -33.37 25.24
N ALA A 57 -0.13 -33.61 24.17
CA ALA A 57 -1.23 -34.60 24.16
C ALA A 57 -1.96 -34.69 22.79
N HIS A 58 -2.12 -35.92 22.31
CA HIS A 58 -2.93 -36.37 21.17
C HIS A 58 -4.40 -36.61 21.56
N ILE A 59 -5.36 -36.32 20.67
CA ILE A 59 -6.67 -37.02 20.58
C ILE A 59 -7.16 -37.10 19.11
N GLY A 60 -7.24 -38.33 18.57
CA GLY A 60 -8.43 -39.00 18.00
C GLY A 60 -9.27 -38.45 16.82
N ASN A 61 -9.19 -39.20 15.69
CA ASN A 61 -10.27 -39.77 14.85
C ASN A 61 -11.27 -38.89 14.07
N ASN A 62 -11.30 -39.01 12.74
CA ASN A 62 -12.27 -39.88 12.03
C ASN A 62 -12.10 -39.84 10.50
N SER A 63 -12.03 -41.03 9.91
CA SER A 63 -12.26 -41.35 8.51
C SER A 63 -13.75 -41.29 8.19
N ASN A 64 -14.12 -40.75 7.03
CA ASN A 64 -15.36 -41.12 6.36
C ASN A 64 -15.11 -41.33 4.86
N THR A 65 -15.40 -42.56 4.47
CA THR A 65 -15.42 -43.14 3.14
C THR A 65 -16.86 -43.01 2.64
N GLU A 66 -17.09 -42.39 1.49
CA GLU A 66 -18.27 -42.67 0.67
C GLU A 66 -17.81 -42.74 -0.79
N GLY A 67 -17.95 -43.93 -1.35
CA GLY A 67 -17.87 -44.19 -2.77
C GLY A 67 -19.24 -44.58 -3.32
N SER A 68 -19.25 -44.83 -4.63
CA SER A 68 -20.33 -45.46 -5.41
C SER A 68 -21.48 -44.50 -5.77
N ILE A 69 -22.04 -44.42 -6.98
CA ILE A 69 -22.34 -45.46 -7.98
C ILE A 69 -22.36 -44.84 -9.39
N THR A 70 -21.83 -45.58 -10.36
CA THR A 70 -21.99 -45.49 -11.82
C THR A 70 -23.37 -45.98 -12.30
N VAL A 71 -23.95 -45.38 -13.36
CA VAL A 71 -24.84 -46.11 -14.29
C VAL A 71 -24.60 -45.64 -15.73
N GLU A 72 -24.37 -46.64 -16.59
CA GLU A 72 -24.10 -46.61 -18.03
C GLU A 72 -25.37 -46.70 -18.91
N GLY A 73 -25.20 -46.39 -20.20
CA GLY A 73 -25.94 -46.99 -21.34
C GLY A 73 -27.19 -46.23 -21.81
N ASN A 74 -27.58 -46.20 -23.08
CA ASN A 74 -27.04 -46.76 -24.33
C ASN A 74 -27.75 -46.06 -25.53
N THR A 75 -26.98 -45.88 -26.60
CA THR A 75 -27.25 -45.99 -28.05
C THR A 75 -28.71 -46.12 -28.58
N THR A 76 -29.09 -45.31 -29.58
CA THR A 76 -29.46 -45.69 -30.99
C THR A 76 -30.40 -44.68 -31.70
N ASN A 77 -30.02 -44.31 -32.93
CA ASN A 77 -30.85 -43.71 -34.01
C ASN A 77 -31.67 -44.83 -34.72
N PRO A 78 -32.72 -44.62 -35.57
CA PRO A 78 -32.80 -43.58 -36.62
C PRO A 78 -34.21 -43.06 -37.02
N SER A 79 -34.27 -42.00 -37.85
CA SER A 79 -35.02 -41.91 -39.14
C SER A 79 -35.51 -40.50 -39.49
N THR A 80 -35.41 -40.24 -40.79
CA THR A 80 -35.72 -39.08 -41.62
C THR A 80 -37.18 -38.59 -41.51
N ASP A 81 -37.42 -37.28 -41.37
CA ASP A 81 -38.27 -36.51 -42.31
C ASP A 81 -38.39 -35.00 -42.01
N GLN A 82 -38.29 -34.24 -43.10
CA GLN A 82 -39.00 -33.00 -43.43
C GLN A 82 -38.69 -31.65 -42.73
N MET A 83 -38.39 -30.69 -43.62
CA MET A 83 -38.28 -29.24 -43.43
C MET A 83 -39.40 -28.65 -42.57
N HIS A 84 -39.01 -27.86 -41.56
CA HIS A 84 -39.78 -26.70 -41.10
C HIS A 84 -38.85 -25.58 -40.62
N ASN A 85 -38.99 -24.42 -41.26
CA ASN A 85 -38.32 -23.18 -40.92
C ASN A 85 -38.68 -22.71 -39.50
N ARG A 86 -37.69 -22.57 -38.62
CA ARG A 86 -37.78 -21.73 -37.42
C ARG A 86 -36.49 -20.90 -37.28
N PRO A 87 -36.59 -19.59 -37.06
CA PRO A 87 -35.41 -18.76 -36.89
C PRO A 87 -34.72 -19.15 -35.58
N MET A 88 -33.44 -19.49 -35.71
CA MET A 88 -32.55 -19.88 -34.62
C MET A 88 -32.42 -18.69 -33.65
N ASN A 89 -33.10 -18.78 -32.51
CA ASN A 89 -32.87 -17.90 -31.39
C ASN A 89 -31.46 -18.23 -30.87
N ARG A 90 -30.45 -17.51 -31.35
CA ARG A 90 -29.05 -17.63 -30.91
C ARG A 90 -29.03 -17.37 -29.40
N ARG A 91 -29.07 -18.46 -28.63
CA ARG A 91 -28.71 -18.45 -27.21
C ARG A 91 -27.32 -17.83 -27.15
N ARG A 92 -27.24 -16.60 -26.66
CA ARG A 92 -25.98 -16.00 -26.25
C ARG A 92 -25.52 -16.88 -25.09
N ASP A 93 -24.65 -17.84 -25.38
CA ASP A 93 -23.79 -18.42 -24.37
C ASP A 93 -23.00 -17.25 -23.79
N GLY A 94 -23.53 -16.70 -22.69
CA GLY A 94 -22.79 -15.83 -21.82
C GLY A 94 -21.67 -16.66 -21.23
N ARG A 95 -20.58 -16.83 -21.98
CA ARG A 95 -19.29 -17.21 -21.41
C ARG A 95 -19.05 -16.19 -20.31
N MET A 96 -19.17 -16.63 -19.06
CA MET A 96 -18.50 -15.94 -17.97
C MET A 96 -17.06 -15.75 -18.45
N MET A 97 -16.67 -14.50 -18.68
CA MET A 97 -15.29 -14.14 -18.97
C MET A 97 -14.47 -14.61 -17.77
N GLY A 98 -13.99 -15.86 -17.85
CA GLY A 98 -13.00 -16.37 -16.92
C GLY A 98 -11.85 -15.38 -16.95
N ARG A 99 -11.44 -14.91 -15.76
CA ARG A 99 -10.25 -14.06 -15.62
C ARG A 99 -9.14 -14.71 -16.47
N ILE A 100 -8.61 -14.00 -17.45
CA ILE A 100 -7.51 -14.50 -18.29
C ILE A 100 -6.37 -14.84 -17.32
N GLN A 101 -6.18 -16.12 -17.04
CA GLN A 101 -5.16 -16.58 -16.11
C GLN A 101 -3.82 -16.45 -16.82
N GLY A 102 -2.86 -15.81 -16.15
CA GLY A 102 -1.49 -15.74 -16.64
C GLY A 102 -0.80 -17.10 -16.62
N PRO A 103 0.40 -17.21 -17.21
CA PRO A 103 1.21 -18.42 -17.16
C PRO A 103 1.42 -18.87 -15.72
N SER A 104 1.53 -20.18 -15.44
CA SER A 104 1.75 -20.68 -14.07
C SER A 104 3.09 -20.21 -13.49
N GLU A 105 4.09 -20.04 -14.34
CA GLU A 105 5.45 -19.62 -13.99
C GLU A 105 5.69 -18.16 -14.37
N ILE A 106 6.68 -17.52 -13.72
CA ILE A 106 7.14 -16.19 -14.10
C ILE A 106 7.98 -16.32 -15.38
N LEU A 107 7.62 -15.57 -16.43
CA LEU A 107 8.42 -15.54 -17.65
C LEU A 107 9.47 -14.44 -17.53
N VAL A 108 10.71 -14.76 -17.87
CA VAL A 108 11.84 -13.84 -17.74
C VAL A 108 12.55 -13.64 -19.08
N ALA A 109 12.86 -12.39 -19.43
CA ALA A 109 13.57 -12.12 -20.66
C ALA A 109 15.00 -12.66 -20.57
N LYS A 110 15.54 -13.21 -21.67
CA LYS A 110 16.95 -13.68 -21.69
C LYS A 110 17.96 -12.56 -21.42
N SER A 111 17.61 -11.30 -21.68
CA SER A 111 18.42 -10.13 -21.32
C SER A 111 18.69 -10.03 -19.82
N GLN A 112 17.86 -10.64 -18.98
CA GLN A 112 18.02 -10.65 -17.53
C GLN A 112 18.95 -11.77 -17.02
N LYS A 113 19.50 -12.60 -17.91
CA LYS A 113 20.43 -13.68 -17.52
C LYS A 113 21.60 -13.10 -16.71
N GLY A 114 21.85 -13.68 -15.53
CA GLY A 114 22.91 -13.25 -14.63
C GLY A 114 22.55 -12.09 -13.69
N ASN A 115 21.29 -11.61 -13.72
CA ASN A 115 20.84 -10.59 -12.78
C ASN A 115 20.95 -11.09 -11.31
N PRO A 116 21.57 -10.34 -10.39
CA PRO A 116 21.73 -10.74 -8.99
C PRO A 116 20.43 -11.08 -8.26
N LEU A 117 19.28 -10.58 -8.73
CA LEU A 117 17.99 -10.86 -8.09
C LEU A 117 17.61 -12.35 -8.06
N PHE A 118 18.16 -13.17 -8.96
CA PHE A 118 17.96 -14.62 -8.92
C PHE A 118 18.66 -15.29 -7.74
N LYS A 119 19.58 -14.59 -7.06
CA LYS A 119 20.22 -15.09 -5.83
C LYS A 119 19.29 -15.02 -4.63
N SER A 120 18.21 -14.24 -4.69
CA SER A 120 17.28 -14.08 -3.57
C SER A 120 16.61 -15.41 -3.20
N PRO A 121 16.37 -15.68 -1.90
CA PRO A 121 15.75 -16.93 -1.48
C PRO A 121 14.39 -17.17 -2.14
N LEU A 122 13.54 -16.14 -2.22
CA LEU A 122 12.20 -16.29 -2.80
C LEU A 122 12.22 -16.53 -4.31
N MET A 123 13.14 -15.90 -5.04
CA MET A 123 13.25 -16.12 -6.49
C MET A 123 13.78 -17.52 -6.81
N LYS A 124 14.61 -18.11 -5.94
CA LYS A 124 15.07 -19.51 -6.09
C LYS A 124 13.97 -20.53 -5.89
N THR A 125 13.03 -20.27 -4.98
CA THR A 125 11.91 -21.18 -4.71
C THR A 125 10.75 -20.99 -5.68
N ALA A 126 10.64 -19.83 -6.32
CA ALA A 126 9.59 -19.55 -7.29
C ALA A 126 9.83 -20.26 -8.64
N SER A 127 8.76 -20.70 -9.30
CA SER A 127 8.83 -21.23 -10.66
C SER A 127 8.96 -20.10 -11.68
N TRP A 128 10.08 -20.08 -12.41
CA TRP A 128 10.33 -19.13 -13.48
C TRP A 128 11.10 -19.80 -14.63
N ARG A 129 10.92 -19.29 -15.85
CA ARG A 129 11.65 -19.74 -17.04
C ARG A 129 12.01 -18.58 -17.95
N PHE A 130 13.06 -18.76 -18.74
CA PHE A 130 13.40 -17.77 -19.77
C PHE A 130 12.44 -17.86 -20.96
N ASP A 131 12.11 -16.70 -21.53
CA ASP A 131 11.29 -16.56 -22.72
C ASP A 131 11.79 -15.38 -23.58
N ASP A 132 11.96 -15.59 -24.88
CA ASP A 132 12.44 -14.56 -25.82
C ASP A 132 11.30 -13.75 -26.45
N THR A 133 10.06 -14.23 -26.31
CA THR A 133 8.89 -13.60 -26.93
C THR A 133 8.35 -12.44 -26.10
N ILE A 134 8.73 -12.35 -24.82
CA ILE A 134 8.26 -11.30 -23.94
C ILE A 134 9.02 -10.00 -24.16
N LEU A 135 8.30 -8.88 -24.11
CA LEU A 135 8.87 -7.55 -24.29
C LEU A 135 9.33 -6.91 -22.97
N SER A 136 8.66 -7.29 -21.86
CA SER A 136 9.01 -6.90 -20.50
C SER A 136 10.21 -7.70 -19.98
N ASP A 137 10.81 -7.28 -18.86
CA ASP A 137 11.92 -8.03 -18.25
C ASP A 137 11.40 -9.22 -17.44
N TYR A 138 10.30 -9.02 -16.71
CA TYR A 138 9.60 -10.08 -15.98
C TYR A 138 8.09 -9.97 -16.26
N TYR A 139 7.53 -11.02 -16.83
CA TYR A 139 6.12 -11.11 -17.17
C TYR A 139 5.43 -12.10 -16.22
N ILE A 140 4.40 -11.61 -15.50
CA ILE A 140 3.70 -12.36 -14.45
C ILE A 140 2.37 -12.90 -14.97
N SER A 141 1.60 -12.00 -15.59
CA SER A 141 0.30 -12.27 -16.16
C SER A 141 -0.02 -11.20 -17.20
N PRO A 142 -1.07 -11.39 -18.03
CA PRO A 142 -1.52 -10.36 -18.95
C PRO A 142 -1.76 -9.02 -18.25
N THR A 143 -2.13 -9.03 -16.97
CA THR A 143 -2.41 -7.83 -16.18
C THR A 143 -1.21 -7.23 -15.46
N ILE A 144 -0.08 -7.94 -15.31
CA ILE A 144 1.08 -7.46 -14.52
C ILE A 144 2.39 -7.75 -15.25
N GLN A 145 3.15 -6.68 -15.51
CA GLN A 145 4.41 -6.73 -16.23
C GLN A 145 5.44 -5.82 -15.56
N PHE A 146 6.70 -6.27 -15.50
CA PHE A 146 7.80 -5.54 -14.88
C PHE A 146 8.89 -5.19 -15.89
N LEU A 147 9.38 -3.95 -15.81
CA LEU A 147 10.68 -3.54 -16.32
C LEU A 147 11.65 -3.42 -15.14
N PHE A 148 12.89 -3.85 -15.33
CA PHE A 148 13.93 -3.82 -14.31
C PHE A 148 15.01 -2.79 -14.67
N LEU A 149 15.39 -1.97 -13.69
CA LEU A 149 16.42 -0.95 -13.88
C LEU A 149 17.25 -0.77 -12.60
N SER A 150 18.57 -0.81 -12.72
CA SER A 150 19.46 -0.32 -11.65
C SER A 150 19.72 1.17 -11.83
N LEU A 151 19.76 1.94 -10.73
CA LEU A 151 20.03 3.38 -10.80
C LEU A 151 21.45 3.67 -11.30
N LYS A 152 22.42 2.84 -10.93
CA LYS A 152 23.79 2.87 -11.45
C LYS A 152 23.81 2.71 -12.97
N TYR A 153 23.02 1.77 -13.49
CA TYR A 153 22.90 1.57 -14.94
C TYR A 153 22.20 2.74 -15.64
N TYR A 154 21.13 3.29 -15.04
CA TYR A 154 20.44 4.45 -15.58
C TYR A 154 21.36 5.67 -15.70
N LYS A 155 22.24 5.92 -14.72
CA LYS A 155 23.25 6.99 -14.82
C LYS A 155 24.20 6.78 -16.00
N LEU A 156 24.55 5.54 -16.31
CA LEU A 156 25.44 5.21 -17.42
C LEU A 156 24.74 5.34 -18.78
N ARG A 157 23.48 4.90 -18.88
CA ARG A 157 22.71 4.80 -20.13
C ARG A 157 21.25 5.26 -19.93
N PRO A 158 20.97 6.56 -19.78
CA PRO A 158 19.62 7.06 -19.53
C PRO A 158 18.66 6.84 -20.70
N GLU A 159 19.15 6.71 -21.93
CA GLU A 159 18.35 6.43 -23.12
C GLU A 159 17.79 4.99 -23.15
N TYR A 160 18.34 4.09 -22.33
CA TYR A 160 17.92 2.70 -22.27
C TYR A 160 16.43 2.58 -21.90
N ILE A 161 15.97 3.30 -20.88
CA ILE A 161 14.59 3.17 -20.38
C ILE A 161 13.58 3.63 -21.42
N TRP A 162 13.87 4.71 -22.15
CA TRP A 162 13.01 5.22 -23.22
C TRP A 162 12.81 4.19 -24.32
N ARG A 163 13.89 3.51 -24.73
CA ARG A 163 13.82 2.43 -25.72
C ARG A 163 13.01 1.24 -25.20
N ARG A 164 13.18 0.86 -23.93
CA ARG A 164 12.42 -0.26 -23.33
C ARG A 164 10.92 0.06 -23.25
N ILE A 165 10.56 1.26 -22.82
CA ILE A 165 9.16 1.73 -22.78
C ILE A 165 8.55 1.73 -24.19
N LYS A 166 9.27 2.27 -25.19
CA LYS A 166 8.80 2.27 -26.58
C LYS A 166 8.53 0.86 -27.10
N ASN A 167 9.41 -0.09 -26.81
CA ASN A 167 9.23 -1.49 -27.24
C ASN A 167 8.06 -2.16 -26.51
N LEU A 168 7.89 -1.89 -25.22
CA LEU A 168 6.78 -2.44 -24.43
C LEU A 168 5.41 -2.00 -24.98
N ARG A 169 5.31 -0.75 -25.46
CA ARG A 169 4.08 -0.22 -26.08
C ARG A 169 3.83 -0.78 -27.49
N GLN A 170 4.87 -1.05 -28.28
CA GLN A 170 4.74 -1.63 -29.62
C GLN A 170 4.16 -3.05 -29.63
N GLY A 171 4.32 -3.84 -28.55
CA GLY A 171 3.65 -5.15 -28.46
C GLY A 171 2.18 -5.12 -28.05
N THR A 172 1.69 -3.95 -27.62
CA THR A 172 0.28 -3.78 -27.24
C THR A 172 -0.56 -3.27 -28.43
N SER A 173 0.08 -3.01 -29.59
CA SER A 173 -0.59 -2.51 -30.79
C SER A 173 -1.12 -3.63 -31.68
N THR A 174 -2.31 -4.16 -31.36
CA THR A 174 -3.29 -4.65 -32.36
C THR A 174 -4.75 -4.52 -31.91
N LEU A 175 -5.04 -3.89 -30.75
CA LEU A 175 -6.39 -3.51 -30.31
C LEU A 175 -6.42 -2.10 -29.68
N ALA A 176 -5.43 -1.27 -30.01
CA ALA A 176 -5.05 -0.08 -29.26
C ALA A 176 -5.86 1.20 -29.52
N ASP A 177 -7.00 1.12 -30.23
CA ASP A 177 -7.86 2.31 -30.44
C ASP A 177 -9.18 2.29 -29.66
N SER A 178 -9.56 1.21 -28.95
CA SER A 178 -10.87 1.24 -28.26
C SER A 178 -11.08 0.35 -27.02
N LEU A 179 -10.07 -0.33 -26.47
CA LEU A 179 -10.22 -0.96 -25.16
C LEU A 179 -9.10 -0.54 -24.22
N LYS A 180 -9.51 0.19 -23.18
CA LYS A 180 -8.74 0.55 -21.98
C LYS A 180 -7.76 -0.57 -21.62
N ASP A 181 -6.51 -0.35 -21.96
CA ASP A 181 -5.40 -1.21 -21.62
C ASP A 181 -5.32 -1.28 -20.09
N SER A 182 -5.67 -2.43 -19.51
CA SER A 182 -5.77 -2.63 -18.06
C SER A 182 -4.53 -3.29 -17.48
N VAL A 183 -3.42 -3.21 -18.20
CA VAL A 183 -2.14 -3.79 -17.82
C VAL A 183 -1.43 -2.88 -16.82
N LEU A 184 -1.17 -3.40 -15.62
CA LEU A 184 -0.30 -2.77 -14.63
C LEU A 184 1.16 -2.96 -15.06
N ARG A 185 1.77 -1.86 -15.51
CA ARG A 185 3.19 -1.80 -15.86
C ARG A 185 3.99 -1.22 -14.72
N ILE A 186 4.96 -1.99 -14.24
CA ILE A 186 5.78 -1.61 -13.08
C ILE A 186 7.21 -1.39 -13.55
N LEU A 187 7.77 -0.22 -13.25
CA LEU A 187 9.22 -0.01 -13.30
C LEU A 187 9.79 -0.35 -11.92
N LEU A 188 10.49 -1.48 -11.83
CA LEU A 188 11.20 -1.90 -10.63
C LEU A 188 12.62 -1.34 -10.67
N ALA A 189 12.87 -0.31 -9.86
CA ALA A 189 14.15 0.38 -9.77
C ALA A 189 14.93 -0.06 -8.53
N VAL A 190 16.15 -0.56 -8.72
CA VAL A 190 17.07 -0.92 -7.62
C VAL A 190 18.00 0.25 -7.33
N VAL A 191 18.00 0.70 -6.07
CA VAL A 191 18.89 1.75 -5.55
C VAL A 191 20.25 1.15 -5.21
N ASP A 192 21.22 1.36 -6.10
CA ASP A 192 22.61 0.91 -5.97
C ASP A 192 23.61 2.07 -6.12
N ILE A 193 23.16 3.29 -5.76
CA ILE A 193 23.93 4.53 -5.74
C ILE A 193 23.58 5.35 -4.49
N ASP A 194 24.54 6.14 -3.99
CA ASP A 194 24.31 6.99 -2.81
C ASP A 194 23.40 8.19 -3.13
N SER A 195 23.68 8.91 -4.21
CA SER A 195 22.89 10.08 -4.65
C SER A 195 21.73 9.66 -5.56
N HIS A 196 20.65 9.17 -4.96
CA HIS A 196 19.50 8.57 -5.65
C HIS A 196 18.28 9.51 -5.85
N GLN A 197 18.16 10.58 -5.05
CA GLN A 197 16.98 11.45 -5.02
C GLN A 197 16.62 12.04 -6.40
N ASP A 198 17.56 12.76 -7.04
CA ASP A 198 17.33 13.38 -8.35
C ASP A 198 17.00 12.36 -9.44
N VAL A 199 17.65 11.19 -9.39
CA VAL A 199 17.45 10.12 -10.36
C VAL A 199 16.04 9.53 -10.21
N LEU A 200 15.61 9.28 -8.98
CA LEU A 200 14.26 8.77 -8.71
C LEU A 200 13.18 9.79 -9.11
N CYS A 201 13.38 11.09 -8.84
CA CYS A 201 12.45 12.12 -9.29
C CYS A 201 12.30 12.14 -10.81
N LYS A 202 13.41 12.03 -11.56
CA LYS A 202 13.39 11.93 -13.03
C LYS A 202 12.70 10.66 -13.51
N LEU A 203 12.99 9.51 -12.90
CA LEU A 203 12.33 8.25 -13.25
C LEU A 203 10.84 8.27 -12.92
N LEU A 204 10.43 8.92 -11.84
CA LEU A 204 9.03 9.08 -11.47
C LEU A 204 8.28 9.91 -12.52
N ASP A 205 8.86 11.03 -12.97
CA ASP A 205 8.29 11.84 -14.06
C ASP A 205 8.12 11.01 -15.36
N ILE A 206 9.13 10.19 -15.70
CA ILE A 206 9.04 9.26 -16.83
C ILE A 206 7.91 8.24 -16.62
N CYS A 207 7.77 7.66 -15.44
CA CYS A 207 6.73 6.69 -15.13
C CYS A 207 5.32 7.30 -15.24
N ILE A 208 5.11 8.48 -14.67
CA ILE A 208 3.82 9.20 -14.72
C ILE A 208 3.43 9.48 -16.18
N LYS A 209 4.36 10.01 -16.99
CA LYS A 209 4.10 10.32 -18.41
C LYS A 209 3.78 9.10 -19.27
N ASN A 210 4.15 7.90 -18.83
CA ASN A 210 3.97 6.66 -19.58
C ASN A 210 2.98 5.67 -18.94
N ASP A 211 2.18 6.12 -17.97
CA ASP A 211 1.20 5.29 -17.24
C ASP A 211 1.85 4.03 -16.64
N MET A 212 2.96 4.23 -15.94
CA MET A 212 3.70 3.19 -15.23
C MET A 212 3.78 3.50 -13.74
N THR A 213 3.84 2.45 -12.92
CA THR A 213 4.08 2.56 -11.49
C THR A 213 5.55 2.35 -11.19
N LEU A 214 6.19 3.32 -10.53
CA LEU A 214 7.54 3.17 -10.01
C LEU A 214 7.50 2.38 -8.68
N VAL A 215 8.25 1.29 -8.59
CA VAL A 215 8.52 0.57 -7.35
C VAL A 215 10.01 0.60 -7.10
N VAL A 216 10.41 1.06 -5.92
CA VAL A 216 11.81 1.20 -5.53
C VAL A 216 12.20 0.05 -4.61
N ALA A 217 13.36 -0.55 -4.86
CA ALA A 217 13.96 -1.57 -4.01
C ALA A 217 15.36 -1.12 -3.58
N TRP A 218 15.70 -1.30 -2.31
CA TRP A 218 17.00 -0.95 -1.71
C TRP A 218 18.03 -2.07 -1.84
N SER A 219 17.62 -3.23 -2.36
CA SER A 219 18.53 -4.33 -2.69
C SER A 219 17.99 -5.18 -3.83
N PHE A 220 18.88 -5.94 -4.48
CA PHE A 220 18.48 -6.94 -5.48
C PHE A 220 17.63 -8.06 -4.89
N GLU A 221 17.84 -8.38 -3.60
CA GLU A 221 17.04 -9.38 -2.89
C GLU A 221 15.58 -8.92 -2.76
N GLU A 222 15.39 -7.69 -2.30
CA GLU A 222 14.07 -7.06 -2.17
C GLU A 222 13.36 -6.95 -3.52
N ALA A 223 14.09 -6.58 -4.58
CA ALA A 223 13.54 -6.54 -5.95
C ALA A 223 13.01 -7.92 -6.39
N GLY A 224 13.77 -9.00 -6.16
CA GLY A 224 13.32 -10.35 -6.45
C GLY A 224 12.09 -10.73 -5.62
N ASN A 225 12.05 -10.33 -4.34
CA ASN A 225 10.90 -10.57 -3.46
C ASN A 225 9.63 -9.89 -4.00
N TYR A 226 9.71 -8.65 -4.48
CA TYR A 226 8.56 -7.94 -5.07
C TYR A 226 7.97 -8.66 -6.29
N ILE A 227 8.81 -9.19 -7.17
CA ILE A 227 8.36 -9.97 -8.35
C ILE A 227 7.58 -11.21 -7.89
N VAL A 228 8.12 -11.96 -6.93
CA VAL A 228 7.48 -13.17 -6.39
C VAL A 228 6.18 -12.83 -5.65
N PHE A 229 6.16 -11.75 -4.88
CA PHE A 229 4.94 -11.28 -4.21
C PHE A 229 3.86 -10.89 -5.21
N ALA A 230 4.22 -10.19 -6.29
CA ALA A 230 3.27 -9.86 -7.35
C ALA A 230 2.66 -11.11 -7.98
N LYS A 231 3.46 -12.17 -8.22
CA LYS A 231 2.94 -13.45 -8.70
C LYS A 231 1.95 -14.09 -7.72
N ARG A 232 2.27 -14.10 -6.42
CA ARG A 232 1.39 -14.63 -5.38
C ARG A 232 0.07 -13.84 -5.28
N LEU A 233 0.13 -12.51 -5.40
CA LEU A 233 -1.04 -11.64 -5.40
C LEU A 233 -1.92 -11.81 -6.63
N ASP A 234 -1.32 -12.10 -7.79
CA ASP A 234 -2.07 -12.40 -9.00
C ASP A 234 -2.89 -13.69 -8.85
N THR A 235 -2.26 -14.75 -8.31
CA THR A 235 -2.91 -16.04 -8.04
C THR A 235 -3.90 -15.99 -6.87
N ALA A 236 -3.75 -15.04 -5.94
CA ALA A 236 -4.62 -14.94 -4.77
C ALA A 236 -6.10 -14.70 -5.14
N PRO A 237 -7.06 -15.32 -4.43
CA PRO A 237 -8.48 -15.17 -4.71
C PRO A 237 -8.95 -13.72 -4.48
N ALA A 238 -9.89 -13.27 -5.32
CA ALA A 238 -10.39 -11.89 -5.39
C ALA A 238 -11.00 -11.35 -4.08
N LYS A 239 -11.26 -12.20 -3.07
CA LYS A 239 -11.72 -11.79 -1.74
C LYS A 239 -10.76 -10.82 -1.03
N ARG A 240 -9.46 -10.82 -1.38
CA ARG A 240 -8.47 -9.88 -0.83
C ARG A 240 -8.45 -8.50 -1.52
N LYS A 241 -9.20 -8.30 -2.62
CA LYS A 241 -9.14 -7.08 -3.44
C LYS A 241 -10.06 -5.95 -2.99
N ARG A 242 -10.84 -6.13 -1.93
CA ARG A 242 -11.68 -5.06 -1.40
C ARG A 242 -10.84 -4.23 -0.43
N ILE A 243 -10.44 -3.03 -0.85
CA ILE A 243 -10.04 -1.94 0.05
C ILE A 243 -11.32 -1.48 0.79
N GLU A 244 -12.01 -2.41 1.41
CA GLU A 244 -12.98 -2.09 2.43
C GLU A 244 -12.19 -2.16 3.72
N GLY A 245 -12.16 -1.05 4.46
CA GLY A 245 -11.75 -1.11 5.86
C GLY A 245 -12.52 -2.25 6.53
N VAL A 246 -11.85 -3.00 7.41
CA VAL A 246 -12.49 -4.07 8.17
C VAL A 246 -13.62 -3.42 8.97
N LYS A 247 -14.83 -3.42 8.42
CA LYS A 247 -16.00 -2.91 9.12
C LYS A 247 -16.19 -3.82 10.31
N ALA A 248 -16.15 -3.24 11.49
CA ALA A 248 -16.39 -3.97 12.70
C ALA A 248 -17.82 -4.55 12.62
N THR A 249 -17.96 -5.87 12.76
CA THR A 249 -19.25 -6.56 12.60
C THR A 249 -20.11 -6.48 13.85
N ASP A 250 -19.49 -6.15 14.99
CA ASP A 250 -20.13 -6.14 16.30
C ASP A 250 -20.54 -4.72 16.72
N TYR A 251 -21.72 -4.57 17.31
CA TYR A 251 -22.26 -3.29 17.76
C TYR A 251 -21.32 -2.60 18.76
N HIS A 252 -20.75 -3.38 19.70
CA HIS A 252 -19.85 -2.83 20.70
C HIS A 252 -18.57 -2.25 20.05
N SER A 253 -18.03 -2.94 19.05
CA SER A 253 -16.86 -2.43 18.31
C SER A 253 -17.16 -1.15 17.53
N VAL A 254 -18.32 -1.07 16.87
CA VAL A 254 -18.75 0.16 16.17
C VAL A 254 -18.96 1.31 17.16
N PHE A 255 -19.54 1.03 18.33
CA PHE A 255 -19.75 2.02 19.37
C PHE A 255 -18.43 2.57 19.92
N VAL A 256 -17.49 1.68 20.28
CA VAL A 256 -16.18 2.08 20.81
C VAL A 256 -15.42 2.91 19.77
N ASP A 257 -15.39 2.48 18.51
CA ASP A 257 -14.74 3.24 17.43
C ASP A 257 -15.40 4.61 17.22
N SER A 258 -16.74 4.69 17.34
CA SER A 258 -17.47 5.96 17.20
C SER A 258 -17.20 6.91 18.36
N ILE A 259 -17.25 6.44 19.60
CA ILE A 259 -17.05 7.27 20.80
C ILE A 259 -15.59 7.68 20.97
N THR A 260 -14.64 6.85 20.58
CA THR A 260 -13.20 7.19 20.62
C THR A 260 -12.77 8.20 19.55
N SER A 261 -13.66 8.55 18.61
CA SER A 261 -13.44 9.70 17.71
C SER A 261 -13.48 11.05 18.43
N VAL A 262 -14.12 11.11 19.61
CA VAL A 262 -14.20 12.32 20.43
C VAL A 262 -12.83 12.58 21.08
N PRO A 263 -12.33 13.83 21.06
CA PRO A 263 -11.03 14.15 21.64
C PRO A 263 -10.90 13.72 23.11
N ARG A 264 -9.80 13.03 23.41
CA ARG A 264 -9.42 12.58 24.77
C ARG A 264 -10.34 11.50 25.39
N ILE A 265 -11.22 10.87 24.61
CA ILE A 265 -12.00 9.71 25.05
C ILE A 265 -11.29 8.41 24.64
N ASN A 266 -11.02 7.55 25.62
CA ASN A 266 -10.35 6.28 25.42
C ASN A 266 -11.34 5.11 25.31
N LYS A 267 -10.85 3.93 24.91
CA LYS A 267 -11.65 2.68 24.84
C LYS A 267 -12.25 2.29 26.20
N SER A 268 -11.52 2.52 27.29
CA SER A 268 -12.01 2.29 28.66
C SER A 268 -13.18 3.23 29.01
N ASP A 269 -13.09 4.48 28.56
CA ASP A 269 -14.13 5.48 28.81
C ASP A 269 -15.40 5.13 28.03
N ALA A 270 -15.26 4.67 26.78
CA ALA A 270 -16.38 4.16 26.00
C ALA A 270 -17.09 2.99 26.71
N ALA A 271 -16.33 2.04 27.26
CA ALA A 271 -16.90 0.93 28.03
C ALA A 271 -17.66 1.42 29.29
N ASN A 272 -17.13 2.43 29.98
CA ASN A 272 -17.81 3.02 31.15
C ASN A 272 -19.06 3.82 30.73
N LEU A 273 -19.01 4.53 29.60
CA LEU A 273 -20.14 5.28 29.04
C LEU A 273 -21.29 4.35 28.68
N ILE A 274 -21.05 3.24 27.97
CA ILE A 274 -22.12 2.31 27.61
C ILE A 274 -22.67 1.54 28.82
N GLY A 275 -21.82 1.27 29.80
CA GLY A 275 -22.22 0.64 31.06
C GLY A 275 -23.13 1.53 31.91
N ALA A 276 -22.86 2.85 31.96
CA ALA A 276 -23.62 3.80 32.75
C ALA A 276 -24.82 4.39 32.00
N CYS A 277 -24.65 4.69 30.71
CA CYS A 277 -25.66 5.24 29.81
C CYS A 277 -25.97 4.14 28.78
N SER A 278 -27.04 3.38 29.03
CA SER A 278 -27.40 2.17 28.27
C SER A 278 -27.61 2.37 26.76
N SER A 279 -27.57 3.61 26.23
CA SER A 279 -27.66 3.91 24.80
C SER A 279 -26.86 5.16 24.42
N VAL A 280 -26.46 5.26 23.14
CA VAL A 280 -25.85 6.48 22.57
C VAL A 280 -26.77 7.69 22.71
N LYS A 281 -28.08 7.49 22.54
CA LYS A 281 -29.08 8.54 22.72
C LYS A 281 -29.01 9.13 24.13
N GLU A 282 -28.92 8.28 25.14
CA GLU A 282 -28.80 8.72 26.54
C GLU A 282 -27.50 9.51 26.75
N ILE A 283 -26.38 9.03 26.19
CA ILE A 283 -25.10 9.75 26.27
C ILE A 283 -25.23 11.16 25.67
N VAL A 284 -25.84 11.28 24.49
CA VAL A 284 -26.06 12.56 23.80
C VAL A 284 -26.95 13.49 24.63
N VAL A 285 -28.08 13.00 25.15
CA VAL A 285 -28.99 13.79 25.98
C VAL A 285 -28.28 14.28 27.24
N GLN A 286 -27.56 13.40 27.95
CA GLN A 286 -26.81 13.76 29.16
C GLN A 286 -25.64 14.71 28.88
N SER A 287 -25.11 14.73 27.65
CA SER A 287 -24.07 15.67 27.22
C SER A 287 -24.59 17.09 27.05
N CYS A 288 -25.88 17.25 26.72
CA CYS A 288 -26.52 18.56 26.53
C CYS A 288 -26.92 19.22 27.86
N VAL A 289 -27.07 18.44 28.93
CA VAL A 289 -27.44 18.93 30.28
C VAL A 289 -26.26 19.68 30.91
N PRO A 290 -26.49 20.73 31.72
CA PRO A 290 -25.43 21.41 32.49
C PRO A 290 -24.60 20.44 33.35
N GLU A 291 -23.32 20.74 33.53
CA GLU A 291 -22.35 19.81 34.16
C GLU A 291 -22.77 19.36 35.56
N ASP A 292 -23.42 20.25 36.33
CA ASP A 292 -23.85 19.98 37.71
C ASP A 292 -25.01 18.98 37.81
N GLN A 293 -25.74 18.74 36.72
CA GLN A 293 -26.89 17.82 36.67
C GLN A 293 -26.65 16.62 35.74
N SER A 294 -25.56 16.64 34.97
CA SER A 294 -25.26 15.57 34.03
C SER A 294 -24.85 14.31 34.76
N ARG A 295 -25.45 13.16 34.41
CA ARG A 295 -25.04 11.86 34.95
C ARG A 295 -23.62 11.46 34.51
N LEU A 296 -23.05 12.14 33.50
CA LEU A 296 -21.74 11.84 32.94
C LEU A 296 -20.58 12.19 33.89
N SER A 297 -20.73 13.23 34.72
CA SER A 297 -19.73 13.61 35.72
C SER A 297 -19.62 12.60 36.87
N ASN A 298 -20.70 11.83 37.11
CA ASN A 298 -20.76 10.78 38.12
C ASN A 298 -20.18 9.42 37.64
N ILE A 299 -19.79 9.31 36.37
CA ILE A 299 -19.22 8.07 35.82
C ILE A 299 -17.74 7.97 36.20
N SER A 300 -17.37 6.87 36.85
CA SER A 300 -15.98 6.59 37.21
C SER A 300 -15.05 6.63 35.98
N GLY A 301 -13.98 7.43 36.06
CA GLY A 301 -12.98 7.58 35.00
C GLY A 301 -13.27 8.66 33.95
N ILE A 302 -14.44 9.29 34.00
CA ILE A 302 -14.82 10.40 33.11
C ILE A 302 -14.72 11.72 33.87
N GLY A 303 -13.58 12.41 33.75
CA GLY A 303 -13.39 13.73 34.35
C GLY A 303 -14.02 14.85 33.53
N ASN A 304 -14.14 16.04 34.15
CA ASN A 304 -14.80 17.23 33.55
C ASN A 304 -14.29 17.57 32.15
N VAL A 305 -12.98 17.44 31.88
CA VAL A 305 -12.41 17.70 30.55
C VAL A 305 -13.01 16.78 29.47
N LYS A 306 -13.26 15.50 29.80
CA LYS A 306 -13.86 14.55 28.86
C LYS A 306 -15.34 14.86 28.66
N VAL A 307 -16.05 15.23 29.72
CA VAL A 307 -17.46 15.65 29.66
C VAL A 307 -17.62 16.91 28.82
N GLN A 308 -16.74 17.90 29.00
CA GLN A 308 -16.71 19.13 28.20
C GLN A 308 -16.44 18.85 26.72
N ASN A 309 -15.49 17.98 26.39
CA ASN A 309 -15.23 17.61 25.01
C ASN A 309 -16.42 16.88 24.38
N LEU A 310 -17.06 15.97 25.13
CA LEU A 310 -18.23 15.24 24.67
C LEU A 310 -19.40 16.20 24.42
N ARG A 311 -19.67 17.11 25.36
CA ARG A 311 -20.66 18.17 25.21
C ARG A 311 -20.37 19.04 24.01
N ARG A 312 -19.13 19.52 23.88
CA ARG A 312 -18.70 20.33 22.75
C ARG A 312 -18.97 19.63 21.42
N VAL A 313 -18.54 18.38 21.25
CA VAL A 313 -18.76 17.65 19.99
C VAL A 313 -20.25 17.46 19.66
N VAL A 314 -21.08 17.29 20.69
CA VAL A 314 -22.54 17.12 20.52
C VAL A 314 -23.26 18.44 20.25
N SER A 315 -22.86 19.53 20.91
CA SER A 315 -23.56 20.82 20.87
C SER A 315 -23.00 21.81 19.85
N GLU A 316 -21.76 21.62 19.39
CA GLU A 316 -21.12 22.53 18.44
C GLU A 316 -21.85 22.47 17.09
N PRO A 317 -22.27 23.63 16.54
CA PRO A 317 -22.96 23.65 15.27
C PRO A 317 -22.04 23.18 14.14
N PHE A 318 -22.60 22.46 13.18
CA PHE A 318 -21.86 22.02 11.98
C PHE A 318 -21.37 23.18 11.11
N ILE A 319 -21.95 24.37 11.25
CA ILE A 319 -21.64 25.56 10.46
C ILE A 319 -21.19 26.69 11.38
N TYR A 320 -19.96 27.17 11.17
CA TYR A 320 -19.33 28.21 11.99
C TYR A 320 -20.03 29.59 11.92
N ASN A 321 -20.68 29.90 10.79
CA ASN A 321 -21.27 31.23 10.50
C ASN A 321 -22.80 31.23 10.40
N LYS A 322 -23.49 30.21 10.91
CA LYS A 322 -24.95 30.20 10.90
C LYS A 322 -25.42 30.61 12.29
N GLU A 323 -26.11 31.75 12.39
CA GLU A 323 -26.86 32.11 13.58
C GLU A 323 -28.00 31.10 13.71
N TYR A 324 -27.78 30.07 14.52
CA TYR A 324 -28.86 29.25 15.03
C TYR A 324 -29.58 30.15 16.02
N GLY A 325 -30.71 30.73 15.60
CA GLY A 325 -31.53 31.57 16.48
C GLY A 325 -31.71 30.84 17.81
N ASP A 326 -31.41 31.55 18.90
CA ASP A 326 -31.32 31.01 20.26
C ASP A 326 -32.44 29.99 20.52
N MET A 327 -32.12 28.71 20.41
CA MET A 327 -32.92 27.68 21.03
C MET A 327 -32.63 27.80 22.51
N GLN A 328 -33.48 28.57 23.20
CA GLN A 328 -33.59 28.55 24.65
C GLN A 328 -33.80 27.08 25.08
N LEU A 329 -32.72 26.48 25.58
CA LEU A 329 -32.74 25.21 26.31
C LEU A 329 -33.11 25.47 27.77
#